data_AF-A0A922NYL2-F1
#
_entry.id   AF-A0A922NYL2-F1
#
_cell.length_a   1.000
_cell.length_b   1.000
_cell.length_c   1.000
_cell.angle_alpha   90.00
_cell.angle_beta   90.00
_cell.angle_gamma   90.00
#
_symmetry.space_group_name_H-M   'P 1'
#
loop_
_entity.id
_entity.type
_entity.pdbx_description
1 polymer ?
#
loop_
_entity_poly.entity_id
_entity_poly.type
_entity_poly.pdbx_seq_one_letter_code
_entity_poly.pdbx_strand_id
1 'polypeptide(L)' 'MSADQHFFYPEILLAEDLKVLQATVRALSIGNEGLHREHNPEQVAKIVLRLYCFGLTDPNKLTELAGLMADREAGFRYPA' A
#
# COMPACT_ATOMS: atom_id res chain seq x y z
N MET A 1 -21.90 17.09 -0.85
CA MET A 1 -21.38 15.74 -1.19
C MET A 1 -20.87 15.15 0.11
N SER A 2 -21.67 14.32 0.78
CA SER A 2 -21.26 13.68 2.03
C SER A 2 -20.24 12.60 1.70
N ALA A 3 -19.01 12.76 2.19
CA ALA A 3 -18.06 11.66 2.21
C ALA A 3 -18.64 10.60 3.15
N ASP A 4 -19.06 9.47 2.58
CA ASP A 4 -19.33 8.26 3.34
C ASP A 4 -18.11 7.99 4.23
N GLN A 5 -18.28 8.22 5.54
CA GLN A 5 -17.29 7.83 6.53
C GLN A 5 -17.27 6.30 6.55
N HIS A 6 -16.43 5.71 5.72
CA HIS A 6 -16.07 4.29 5.84
C HIS A 6 -15.40 4.10 7.20
N PHE A 7 -16.16 3.53 8.15
CA PHE A 7 -15.62 3.08 9.42
C PHE A 7 -14.72 1.86 9.14
N PHE A 8 -13.41 2.05 9.22
CA PHE A 8 -12.42 0.97 9.20
C PHE A 8 -12.29 0.38 10.60
N TYR A 9 -12.65 -0.91 10.75
CA TYR A 9 -12.51 -1.65 12.00
C TYR A 9 -11.30 -2.58 11.92
N PRO A 10 -10.09 -2.16 12.37
CA PRO A 10 -8.88 -2.97 12.29
C PRO A 10 -8.98 -4.32 13.02
N GLU A 11 -9.87 -4.42 14.02
CA GLU A 11 -10.14 -5.68 14.73
C GLU A 11 -10.90 -6.72 13.90
N ILE A 12 -11.37 -6.37 12.69
CA ILE A 12 -12.14 -7.24 11.78
C ILE A 12 -11.39 -7.44 10.46
N LEU A 13 -10.06 -7.26 10.42
CA LEU A 13 -9.29 -7.70 9.26
C LEU A 13 -9.43 -9.22 9.14
N LEU A 14 -10.11 -9.69 8.10
CA LEU A 14 -10.26 -11.11 7.85
C LEU A 14 -8.91 -11.67 7.40
N ALA A 15 -8.74 -12.98 7.55
CA ALA A 15 -7.53 -13.66 7.08
C ALA A 15 -7.25 -13.43 5.58
N GLU A 16 -8.29 -13.18 4.80
CA GLU A 16 -8.18 -12.85 3.37
C GLU A 16 -7.61 -11.45 3.14
N ASP A 17 -8.01 -10.47 3.95
CA ASP A 17 -7.49 -9.11 3.88
C ASP A 17 -6.01 -9.07 4.22
N LEU A 18 -5.61 -9.80 5.26
CA LEU A 18 -4.19 -9.93 5.64
C LEU A 18 -3.35 -10.54 4.50
N LYS A 19 -3.90 -11.51 3.75
CA LYS A 19 -3.20 -12.09 2.58
C LYS A 19 -3.01 -11.05 1.48
N VAL A 20 -4.03 -10.24 1.19
CA VAL A 20 -3.94 -9.17 0.19
C VAL A 20 -2.87 -8.15 0.59
N LEU A 21 -2.93 -7.65 1.84
CA LEU A 21 -1.96 -6.69 2.36
C LEU A 21 -0.52 -7.24 2.31
N GLN A 22 -0.32 -8.48 2.77
CA GLN A 22 0.98 -9.14 2.77
C GLN A 22 1.51 -9.36 1.34
N ALA A 23 0.65 -9.78 0.41
CA ALA A 23 1.01 -9.96 -0.99
C ALA A 23 1.45 -8.65 -1.64
N THR A 24 0.72 -7.56 -1.40
CA THR A 24 1.07 -6.23 -1.92
C THR A 24 2.39 -5.72 -1.34
N VAL A 25 2.60 -5.83 -0.02
CA VAL A 25 3.87 -5.45 0.60
C VAL A 25 5.02 -6.26 0.02
N ARG A 26 4.86 -7.59 -0.13
CA ARG A 26 5.88 -8.46 -0.70
C ARG A 26 6.19 -8.10 -2.16
N ALA A 27 5.17 -7.84 -2.97
CA ALA A 27 5.33 -7.50 -4.39
C ALA A 27 6.09 -6.17 -4.59
N LEU A 28 5.94 -5.21 -3.68
CA LEU A 28 6.62 -3.91 -3.75
C LEU A 28 7.97 -3.88 -3.02
N SER A 29 8.18 -4.80 -2.07
CA SER A 29 9.46 -4.92 -1.33
C SER A 29 10.46 -5.79 -2.08
N ILE A 30 10.00 -6.86 -2.73
CA ILE A 30 10.82 -7.67 -3.63
C ILE A 30 10.78 -6.95 -4.97
N GLY A 31 11.71 -6.03 -5.20
CA GLY A 31 11.80 -5.30 -6.46
C GLY A 31 11.78 -6.29 -7.64
N ASN A 32 10.69 -6.31 -8.39
CA ASN A 32 10.67 -7.04 -9.66
C ASN A 32 11.72 -6.39 -10.57
N GLU A 33 12.60 -7.20 -11.14
CA GLU A 33 13.88 -6.87 -11.82
C GLU A 33 13.83 -5.88 -13.01
N GLY A 34 12.75 -5.10 -13.18
CA GLY A 34 12.58 -4.24 -14.35
C GLY A 34 12.35 -2.76 -14.08
N LEU A 35 11.67 -2.34 -13.00
CA LEU A 35 11.14 -0.96 -12.96
C LEU A 35 10.87 -0.34 -11.58
N HIS A 36 10.87 -1.08 -10.47
CA HIS A 36 10.59 -0.49 -9.15
C HIS A 36 11.81 -0.55 -8.23
N ARG A 37 12.17 0.59 -7.65
CA ARG A 37 13.19 0.69 -6.61
C ARG A 37 12.74 -0.16 -5.42
N GLU A 38 13.69 -0.83 -4.77
CA GLU A 38 13.41 -1.53 -3.53
C GLU A 38 12.86 -0.53 -2.50
N HIS A 39 11.58 -0.67 -2.15
CA HIS A 39 10.93 0.20 -1.18
C HIS A 39 11.09 -0.36 0.23
N ASN A 40 11.23 0.52 1.22
CA ASN A 40 11.26 0.10 2.62
C ASN A 40 9.92 -0.60 2.95
N PRO A 41 9.96 -1.87 3.38
CA PRO A 41 8.75 -2.68 3.59
C PRO A 41 7.81 -2.09 4.64
N GLU A 42 8.35 -1.42 5.67
CA GLU A 42 7.55 -0.76 6.70
C GLU A 42 6.80 0.47 6.14
N GLN A 43 7.44 1.24 5.26
CA GLN A 43 6.80 2.38 4.61
C GLN A 43 5.69 1.93 3.67
N VAL A 44 5.96 0.90 2.86
CA VAL A 44 4.96 0.28 1.99
C VAL A 44 3.78 -0.24 2.80
N ALA A 45 4.03 -0.96 3.90
CA ALA A 45 2.97 -1.46 4.77
C ALA A 45 2.07 -0.33 5.31
N LYS A 46 2.65 0.82 5.70
CA LYS A 46 1.89 2.00 6.14
C LYS A 46 1.05 2.61 5.01
N ILE A 47 1.55 2.63 3.77
CA ILE A 47 0.80 3.13 2.61
C ILE A 47 -0.35 2.19 2.28
N VAL A 48 -0.06 0.90 2.19
CA VAL A 48 -1.02 -0.17 1.86
C VAL A 48 -2.15 -0.21 2.91
N LEU A 49 -1.82 -0.14 4.20
CA LEU A 49 -2.82 -0.03 5.26
C LEU A 49 -3.68 1.23 5.12
N ARG A 50 -3.07 2.40 4.86
CA ARG A 50 -3.83 3.65 4.66
C ARG A 50 -4.82 3.52 3.50
N LEU A 51 -4.38 3.04 2.34
CA LEU A 51 -5.23 2.84 1.17
C LEU A 51 -6.36 1.85 1.44
N TYR A 52 -6.06 0.74 2.10
CA TYR A 52 -7.06 -0.25 2.49
C TYR A 52 -8.09 0.34 3.46
N CYS A 53 -7.67 1.15 4.45
CA CYS A 53 -8.58 1.88 5.36
C CYS A 53 -9.51 2.85 4.62
N PHE A 54 -9.08 3.42 3.49
CA PHE A 54 -9.92 4.26 2.63
C PHE A 54 -10.93 3.44 1.79
N GLY A 55 -10.92 2.11 1.90
CA GLY A 55 -11.80 1.21 1.16
C GLY A 55 -11.22 0.68 -0.15
N LEU A 56 -9.92 0.88 -0.40
CA LEU A 56 -9.26 0.28 -1.57
C LEU A 56 -8.90 -1.19 -1.28
N THR A 57 -9.79 -2.10 -1.66
CA THR A 57 -9.64 -3.54 -1.43
C THR A 57 -9.23 -4.32 -2.68
N ASP A 58 -9.29 -3.71 -3.88
CA ASP A 58 -8.85 -4.33 -5.12
C ASP A 58 -7.31 -4.54 -5.10
N PRO A 59 -6.80 -5.78 -5.18
CA PRO A 59 -5.37 -6.06 -5.02
C PRO A 59 -4.48 -5.41 -6.08
N ASN A 60 -4.96 -5.28 -7.32
CA ASN A 60 -4.19 -4.71 -8.41
C ASN A 60 -4.06 -3.20 -8.24
N LYS A 61 -5.18 -2.52 -7.97
CA LYS A 61 -5.19 -1.07 -7.72
C LYS A 61 -4.45 -0.70 -6.45
N LEU A 62 -4.55 -1.53 -5.41
CA LEU A 62 -3.84 -1.34 -4.15
C LEU A 62 -2.33 -1.39 -4.38
N THR A 63 -1.86 -2.34 -5.18
CA THR A 63 -0.43 -2.48 -5.53
C THR A 63 0.06 -1.31 -6.38
N GLU A 64 -0.69 -0.92 -7.41
CA GLU A 64 -0.35 0.21 -8.29
C GLU A 64 -0.26 1.53 -7.51
N LEU A 65 -1.30 1.87 -6.73
CA LEU A 65 -1.33 3.13 -5.98
C LEU A 65 -0.32 3.13 -4.83
N ALA A 66 -0.11 1.99 -4.16
CA ALA A 66 0.92 1.90 -3.13
C ALA A 66 2.33 2.07 -3.71
N GLY A 67 2.60 1.51 -4.89
CA GLY A 67 3.86 1.73 -5.62
C GLY A 67 4.08 3.20 -5.96
N LEU A 68 3.09 3.86 -6.57
CA LEU A 68 3.17 5.29 -6.91
C LEU A 68 3.41 6.19 -5.68
N MET A 69 2.75 5.88 -4.56
CA MET A 69 2.94 6.62 -3.31
C MET A 69 4.31 6.34 -2.69
N ALA A 70 4.80 5.10 -2.75
CA ALA A 70 6.12 4.74 -2.25
C ALA A 70 7.24 5.38 -3.09
N ASP A 71 7.08 5.45 -4.41
CA ASP A 71 7.97 6.18 -5.31
C ASP A 71 7.99 7.69 -5.01
N ARG A 72 6.82 8.29 -4.73
CA ARG A 72 6.71 9.70 -4.33
C ARG A 72 7.37 9.96 -2.97
N GLU A 73 7.14 9.10 -1.97
CA GLU A 73 7.75 9.23 -0.65
C GLU A 73 9.27 8.99 -0.70
N ALA A 74 9.75 8.11 -1.58
CA ALA A 74 11.18 7.90 -1.83
C ALA A 74 11.83 9.09 -2.56
N GLY A 75 11.15 9.68 -3.54
CA GLY A 75 11.59 10.89 -4.24
C GLY A 75 11.61 12.15 -3.37
N PHE A 76 10.79 12.20 -2.31
CA PHE A 76 10.81 13.28 -1.31
C PHE A 76 11.98 13.19 -0.33
N ARG A 77 12.72 12.06 -0.29
CA ARG A 77 13.71 11.82 0.77
C ARG A 77 15.07 12.48 0.51
N TYR A 78 15.40 12.98 -0.69
CA TYR A 78 16.56 13.87 -0.94
C TYR A 78 16.43 14.65 -2.27
N PRO A 79 16.48 15.99 -2.26
CA PRO A 79 17.26 16.75 -3.22
C PRO A 79 18.68 16.97 -2.69
N ALA A 80 19.66 16.50 -3.46
CA ALA A 80 21.11 16.75 -3.41
C ALA A 80 21.88 16.32 -2.15
#